data_AF-A0A6P0DT56-F1
#
_entry.id   AF-A0A6P0DT56-F1
#
_cell.length_a   1.000
_cell.length_b   1.000
_cell.length_c   1.000
_cell.angle_alpha   90.00
_cell.angle_beta   90.00
_cell.angle_gamma   90.00
#
_symmetry.space_group_name_H-M   'P 1'
#
loop_
_entity.id
_entity.type
_entity.pdbx_description
1 polymer ?
#
loop_
_entity_poly.entity_id
_entity_poly.type
_entity_poly.pdbx_seq_one_letter_code
_entity_poly.pdbx_strand_id
1 'polypeptide(L)' 'MREMDAAWREWLATNVSRGCTQESMIEAMVQGGFEIDAAREIVRRAASETGAAATVAASPEEEARAYH' A
#
# COMPACT_ATOMS: atom_id res chain seq x y z
N MET A 1 -9.98 -17.65 -3.32
CA MET A 1 -9.63 -16.50 -2.46
C MET A 1 -8.37 -16.87 -1.70
N ARG A 2 -7.29 -16.10 -1.87
CA ARG A 2 -6.04 -16.28 -1.10
C ARG A 2 -6.30 -15.92 0.36
N GLU A 3 -5.75 -16.69 1.30
CA GLU A 3 -5.82 -16.40 2.74
C GLU A 3 -4.61 -15.59 3.22
N MET A 4 -4.79 -14.86 4.32
CA MET A 4 -3.72 -14.09 4.96
C MET A 4 -2.79 -15.01 5.76
N ASP A 5 -1.76 -15.52 5.10
CA ASP A 5 -0.72 -16.37 5.69
C ASP A 5 0.40 -15.57 6.39
N ALA A 6 1.31 -16.28 7.07
CA ALA A 6 2.37 -15.65 7.85
C ALA A 6 3.35 -14.84 6.99
N ALA A 7 3.61 -15.26 5.75
CA ALA A 7 4.53 -14.57 4.86
C ALA A 7 3.94 -13.23 4.40
N TRP A 8 2.64 -13.19 4.12
CA TRP A 8 1.96 -11.93 3.77
C TRP A 8 1.88 -10.95 4.94
N ARG A 9 1.70 -11.44 6.18
CA ARG A 9 1.75 -10.59 7.38
C ARG A 9 3.12 -9.95 7.57
N GLU A 10 4.19 -10.73 7.43
CA GLU A 10 5.57 -10.22 7.53
C GLU A 10 5.91 -9.23 6.41
N TRP A 11 5.49 -9.54 5.18
CA TRP A 11 5.63 -8.64 4.04
C TRP A 11 4.91 -7.32 4.31
N LEU A 12 3.67 -7.35 4.79
CA LEU A 12 2.89 -6.14 5.06
C LEU A 12 3.54 -5.29 6.15
N ALA A 13 3.96 -5.90 7.26
CA ALA A 13 4.67 -5.20 8.33
C ALA A 13 5.96 -4.53 7.82
N THR A 14 6.71 -5.22 6.96
CA THR A 14 7.91 -4.68 6.34
C THR A 14 7.63 -3.49 5.42
N ASN A 15 6.58 -3.56 4.59
CA ASN A 15 6.23 -2.48 3.66
C ASN A 15 5.66 -1.26 4.38
N VAL A 16 4.84 -1.48 5.41
CA VAL A 16 4.35 -0.41 6.27
C VAL A 16 5.51 0.26 7.01
N SER A 17 6.44 -0.52 7.58
CA SER A 17 7.64 0.02 8.24
C SER A 17 8.57 0.79 7.30
N ARG A 18 8.58 0.45 6.01
CA ARG A 18 9.34 1.17 4.97
C ARG A 18 8.65 2.45 4.50
N GLY A 19 7.39 2.67 4.89
CA GLY A 19 6.59 3.81 4.43
C GLY A 19 6.07 3.66 3.00
N CYS A 20 5.90 2.42 2.51
CA CYS A 20 5.26 2.19 1.22
C CYS A 20 3.83 2.75 1.21
N THR A 21 3.37 3.20 0.05
CA THR A 21 2.00 3.73 -0.10
C THR A 21 0.98 2.60 0.02
N GLN A 22 -0.19 2.94 0.55
CA GLN A 22 -1.29 1.97 0.71
C GLN A 22 -1.72 1.41 -0.65
N GLU A 23 -1.76 2.22 -1.69
CA GLU A 23 -2.14 1.81 -3.04
C GLU A 23 -1.18 0.75 -3.61
N SER A 24 0.13 0.94 -3.52
CA SER A 24 1.11 -0.05 -3.98
C SER A 24 1.01 -1.35 -3.19
N MET A 25 0.71 -1.28 -1.89
CA MET A 25 0.51 -2.48 -1.07
C MET A 25 -0.77 -3.24 -1.47
N ILE A 26 -1.86 -2.53 -1.74
CA ILE A 26 -3.13 -3.10 -2.18
C ILE A 26 -2.96 -3.79 -3.54
N GLU A 27 -2.30 -3.13 -4.50
CA GLU A 27 -2.04 -3.72 -5.82
C GLU A 27 -1.28 -5.03 -5.72
N ALA A 28 -0.20 -5.06 -4.94
CA ALA A 28 0.59 -6.28 -4.73
C ALA A 28 -0.22 -7.42 -4.10
N MET A 29 -1.12 -7.09 -3.16
CA MET A 29 -2.04 -8.07 -2.59
C MET A 29 -3.05 -8.59 -3.62
N VAL A 30 -3.64 -7.72 -4.43
CA VAL A 30 -4.58 -8.15 -5.49
C VAL A 30 -3.88 -9.03 -6.52
N GLN A 31 -2.66 -8.67 -6.95
CA GLN A 31 -1.84 -9.50 -7.82
C GLN A 31 -1.48 -10.85 -7.17
N GLY A 32 -1.33 -10.88 -5.84
CA GLY A 32 -1.15 -12.10 -5.05
C GLY A 32 -2.41 -12.98 -4.90
N GLY A 33 -3.56 -12.53 -5.43
CA GLY A 33 -4.83 -13.27 -5.40
C GLY A 33 -5.74 -12.95 -4.21
N PHE A 34 -5.50 -11.84 -3.52
CA PHE A 34 -6.44 -11.30 -2.53
C PHE A 34 -7.56 -10.52 -3.23
N GLU A 35 -8.75 -10.54 -2.65
CA GLU A 35 -9.84 -9.67 -3.09
C GLU A 35 -9.51 -8.21 -2.77
N ILE A 36 -9.91 -7.30 -3.66
CA ILE A 36 -9.57 -5.88 -3.56
C ILE A 36 -10.11 -5.22 -2.28
N ASP A 37 -11.32 -5.57 -1.86
CA ASP A 37 -11.92 -5.02 -0.64
C ASP A 37 -11.23 -5.57 0.62
N ALA A 38 -10.84 -6.85 0.61
CA ALA A 38 -10.07 -7.47 1.68
C ALA A 38 -8.68 -6.84 1.79
N ALA A 39 -7.97 -6.67 0.68
CA ALA A 39 -6.66 -6.04 0.63
C ALA A 39 -6.69 -4.60 1.18
N ARG A 40 -7.70 -3.81 0.80
CA ARG A 40 -7.91 -2.44 1.30
C ARG A 40 -8.08 -2.39 2.82
N GLU A 41 -8.94 -3.25 3.37
CA GLU A 41 -9.20 -3.29 4.81
C GLU A 41 -7.96 -3.71 5.60
N ILE A 42 -7.24 -4.71 5.10
CA ILE A 42 -6.00 -5.22 5.72
C ILE A 42 -4.93 -4.13 5.76
N VAL A 43 -4.68 -3.46 4.62
CA VAL A 43 -3.65 -2.41 4.52
C VAL A 43 -4.03 -1.21 5.39
N ARG A 44 -5.30 -0.81 5.41
CA ARG A 44 -5.81 0.27 6.27
C ARG A 44 -5.56 -0.02 7.75
N ARG A 45 -5.84 -1.25 8.21
CA ARG A 45 -5.58 -1.66 9.59
C ARG A 45 -4.10 -1.60 9.93
N ALA A 46 -3.24 -2.18 9.09
CA ALA A 46 -1.80 -2.19 9.32
C ALA A 46 -1.19 -0.78 9.34
N ALA A 47 -1.67 0.14 8.49
CA ALA A 47 -1.26 1.54 8.49
C ALA A 47 -1.71 2.28 9.76
N SER A 48 -2.94 1.99 10.24
CA SER A 48 -3.51 2.59 11.45
C SER A 48 -2.78 2.11 12.72
N GLU A 49 -2.40 0.84 12.78
CA GLU A 49 -1.64 0.26 13.90
C GLU A 49 -0.21 0.82 13.98
N THR A 50 0.38 1.22 12.85
CA THR A 50 1.76 1.74 12.80
C THR A 50 1.84 3.25 12.98
N GLY A 51 0.71 3.97 13.06
CA GLY A 51 0.71 5.42 13.27
C GLY A 51 1.28 6.22 12.09
N ALA A 52 1.34 5.61 10.91
CA ALA A 52 1.65 6.32 9.67
C ALA A 52 0.35 6.94 9.14
N ALA A 53 -0.07 8.04 9.77
CA ALA A 53 -0.97 8.99 9.13
C ALA A 53 -0.30 9.41 7.82
N ALA A 54 -0.76 8.81 6.72
CA ALA A 54 -0.24 9.04 5.39
C ALA A 54 -0.41 10.53 5.07
N THR A 55 0.67 11.28 5.22
CA THR A 55 0.85 12.55 4.54
C THR A 55 0.84 12.24 3.05
N VAL A 56 -0.29 12.56 2.43
CA VAL A 56 -0.49 12.86 1.01
C VAL A 56 0.83 13.09 0.26
N ALA A 57 1.42 12.01 -0.25
CA ALA A 57 2.41 12.08 -1.33
C ALA A 57 1.66 12.05 -2.66
N ALA A 58 0.67 12.94 -2.80
CA ALA A 58 0.38 13.53 -4.10
C ALA A 58 1.44 14.61 -4.29
N SER A 59 2.62 14.21 -4.77
CA SER A 59 3.51 15.18 -5.39
C SER A 59 3.33 15.11 -6.90
N PRO A 60 3.31 16.29 -7.52
CA PRO A 60 2.49 16.61 -8.68
C PRO A 60 3.14 16.08 -9.94
N GLU A 61 2.31 15.85 -10.95
CA GLU A 61 2.74 15.76 -12.33
C GLU A 61 3.39 17.09 -12.79
N GLU A 62 4.62 17.36 -12.35
CA GLU A 62 5.47 18.43 -12.88
C GLU A 62 6.24 17.93 -14.13
N GLU A 63 5.52 17.29 -15.06
CA GLU A 63 6.02 16.86 -16.38
C GLU A 63 5.34 17.67 -17.50
N ALA A 64 5.41 19.00 -17.41
CA ALA A 64 5.19 19.87 -18.55
C ALA A 64 6.17 21.05 -18.53
N ARG A 65 7.46 20.75 -18.33
CA ARG A 65 8.53 21.68 -18.66
C ARG A 65 8.62 21.81 -20.18
N ALA A 66 7.84 22.77 -20.69
CA ALA A 66 8.22 23.70 -21.72
C ALA A 66 9.40 23.28 -22.61
N TYR A 67 9.10 22.73 -23.79
CA TYR A 67 9.92 22.95 -24.97
C TYR A 67 9.66 24.39 -25.44
N HIS A 68 10.63 25.27 -25.21
CA HIS A 68 10.79 26.56 -25.89
C HIS A 68 12.17 26.55 -26.57
#